data_AF-A0A517PJA4-F1
#
_entry.id   AF-A0A517PJA4-F1
#
_cell.length_a   1.000
_cell.length_b   1.000
_cell.length_c   1.000
_cell.angle_alpha   90.00
_cell.angle_beta   90.00
_cell.angle_gamma   90.00
#
_symmetry.space_group_name_H-M   'P 1'
#
loop_
_entity.id
_entity.type
_entity.pdbx_description
1 polymer ?
#
loop_
_entity_poly.entity_id
_entity_poly.type
_entity_poly.pdbx_seq_one_letter_code
_entity_poly.pdbx_strand_id
1 'polypeptide(L)'
;MNPLFEEEFRFNQASRPSWESSQQHRNTVTRYLKQLSSVQGDRLCVLGAGNCNDLDLNQLLQVYDEIHLVDLDQSALEYALEAQNLSEESAVFCHTGDLTGVGEQLAELSRKEDTSQSLLDEVLKELSGSNPLELPGPFDVVCSTCILSQLVLQVIHAVGETDPRFEELMQAVRAQHYRTIVDLITPGGSGLIVSDFVSSESAADLKQVPDFQFTQYLSQLLSSRNFFHGVHPGILLAQLQGKSPLARQVCNLEMLPPWRWDLGMRQYAVAGIRFERIP
;
A
#
# COMPACT_ATOMS: atom_id res chain seq x y z
N MET A 1 -6.29 21.41 9.12
CA MET A 1 -6.32 20.12 8.40
C MET A 1 -4.92 19.89 7.88
N ASN A 2 -4.43 18.66 7.95
CA ASN A 2 -3.09 18.33 7.50
C ASN A 2 -3.04 18.38 5.96
N PRO A 3 -2.23 19.26 5.34
CA PRO A 3 -2.20 19.43 3.88
C PRO A 3 -1.72 18.18 3.13
N LEU A 4 -0.93 17.31 3.77
CA LEU A 4 -0.49 16.04 3.17
C LEU A 4 -1.66 15.05 3.08
N PHE A 5 -2.52 15.03 4.10
CA PHE A 5 -3.71 14.19 4.13
C PHE A 5 -4.78 14.65 3.13
N GLU A 6 -4.89 15.95 2.88
CA GLU A 6 -5.83 16.50 1.90
C GLU A 6 -5.59 15.97 0.48
N GLU A 7 -4.34 15.67 0.12
CA GLU A 7 -4.02 15.12 -1.20
C GLU A 7 -4.55 13.70 -1.36
N GLU A 8 -4.42 12.86 -0.34
CA GLU A 8 -5.00 11.51 -0.31
C GLU A 8 -6.53 11.58 -0.39
N PHE A 9 -7.16 12.51 0.34
CA PHE A 9 -8.61 12.71 0.27
C PHE A 9 -9.06 13.12 -1.12
N ARG A 10 -8.31 13.99 -1.79
CA ARG A 10 -8.59 14.38 -3.19
C ARG A 10 -8.41 13.21 -4.14
N PHE A 11 -7.37 12.39 -3.94
CA PHE A 11 -7.12 11.19 -4.75
C PHE A 11 -8.24 10.16 -4.59
N ASN A 12 -8.69 9.91 -3.36
CA ASN A 12 -9.85 9.07 -3.09
C ASN A 12 -11.11 9.64 -3.75
N GLN A 13 -11.44 10.92 -3.56
CA GLN A 13 -12.61 11.51 -4.23
C GLN A 13 -12.55 11.40 -5.76
N ALA A 14 -11.39 11.66 -6.35
CA ALA A 14 -11.19 11.61 -7.80
C ALA A 14 -11.26 10.18 -8.39
N SER A 15 -10.96 9.15 -7.59
CA SER A 15 -10.96 7.75 -8.02
C SER A 15 -12.28 7.01 -7.80
N ARG A 16 -13.27 7.60 -7.10
CA ARG A 16 -14.62 7.03 -6.95
C ARG A 16 -15.27 6.52 -8.26
N PRO A 17 -15.18 7.21 -9.41
CA PRO A 17 -15.78 6.72 -10.65
C PRO A 17 -14.96 5.63 -11.36
N SER A 18 -13.84 5.18 -10.80
CA SER A 18 -12.91 4.25 -11.44
C SER A 18 -13.24 2.77 -11.15
N TRP A 19 -14.43 2.46 -10.66
CA TRP A 19 -14.83 1.08 -10.34
C TRP A 19 -14.77 0.16 -11.56
N GLU A 20 -15.36 0.57 -12.68
CA GLU A 20 -15.38 -0.20 -13.92
C GLU A 20 -13.99 -0.32 -14.54
N SER A 21 -13.23 0.78 -14.62
CA SER A 21 -11.87 0.77 -15.19
C SER A 21 -10.92 -0.09 -14.36
N SER A 22 -11.08 -0.10 -13.04
CA SER A 22 -10.23 -0.88 -12.12
C SER A 22 -10.55 -2.38 -12.12
N GLN A 23 -11.54 -2.86 -12.89
CA GLN A 23 -12.01 -4.25 -12.82
C GLN A 23 -10.89 -5.29 -12.97
N GLN A 24 -9.95 -5.11 -13.91
CA GLN A 24 -8.84 -6.06 -14.07
C GLN A 24 -7.93 -6.09 -12.84
N HIS A 25 -7.60 -4.92 -12.29
CA HIS A 25 -6.80 -4.81 -11.08
C HIS A 25 -7.53 -5.44 -9.89
N ARG A 26 -8.82 -5.10 -9.69
CA ARG A 26 -9.67 -5.64 -8.63
C ARG A 26 -9.76 -7.15 -8.65
N ASN A 27 -10.04 -7.73 -9.83
CA ASN A 27 -10.12 -9.17 -10.00
C ASN A 27 -8.78 -9.84 -9.68
N THR A 28 -7.67 -9.20 -10.04
CA THR A 28 -6.33 -9.73 -9.79
C THR A 28 -6.02 -9.76 -8.29
N VAL A 29 -6.19 -8.64 -7.58
CA VAL A 29 -5.94 -8.55 -6.14
C VAL A 29 -6.88 -9.46 -5.36
N THR A 30 -8.18 -9.40 -5.64
CA THR A 30 -9.20 -10.25 -5.01
C THR A 30 -8.88 -11.75 -5.18
N ARG A 31 -8.48 -12.17 -6.39
CA ARG A 31 -8.08 -13.56 -6.64
C ARG A 31 -6.89 -13.98 -5.78
N TYR A 32 -5.86 -13.14 -5.67
CA TYR A 32 -4.71 -13.47 -4.84
C TYR A 32 -5.06 -13.56 -3.37
N LEU A 33 -5.88 -12.63 -2.84
CA LEU A 33 -6.35 -12.71 -1.46
C LEU A 33 -7.11 -14.01 -1.20
N LYS A 34 -8.08 -14.37 -2.06
CA LYS A 34 -8.81 -15.65 -1.93
C LYS A 34 -7.89 -16.88 -1.93
N GLN A 35 -6.72 -16.82 -2.57
CA GLN A 35 -5.74 -17.91 -2.59
C GLN A 35 -4.87 -17.96 -1.32
N LEU A 36 -4.80 -16.86 -0.56
CA LEU A 36 -4.03 -16.79 0.69
C LEU A 36 -4.85 -17.24 1.90
N SER A 37 -6.18 -17.28 1.79
CA SER A 37 -7.00 -17.93 2.81
C SER A 37 -6.70 -19.42 2.84
N SER A 38 -6.35 -19.92 4.02
CA SER A 38 -5.93 -21.30 4.24
C SER A 38 -7.08 -22.18 4.76
N VAL A 39 -8.04 -21.57 5.45
CA VAL A 39 -9.21 -22.23 6.04
C VAL A 39 -10.42 -21.29 6.04
N GLN A 40 -11.61 -21.86 6.17
CA GLN A 40 -12.80 -21.08 6.51
C GLN A 40 -12.63 -20.51 7.93
N GLY A 41 -12.87 -19.22 8.12
CA GLY A 41 -12.67 -18.54 9.40
C GLY A 41 -11.56 -17.49 9.43
N ASP A 42 -10.80 -17.33 8.35
CA ASP A 42 -9.67 -16.40 8.31
C ASP A 42 -10.15 -14.94 8.45
N ARG A 43 -9.33 -14.11 9.09
CA ARG A 43 -9.51 -12.66 9.22
C ARG A 43 -8.57 -11.92 8.27
N LEU A 44 -9.11 -11.05 7.44
CA LEU A 44 -8.36 -10.22 6.50
C LEU A 44 -8.20 -8.80 7.04
N CYS A 45 -7.00 -8.23 6.97
CA CYS A 45 -6.76 -6.80 7.15
C CYS A 45 -6.18 -6.17 5.88
N VAL A 46 -6.71 -5.04 5.43
CA VAL A 46 -6.27 -4.31 4.24
C VAL A 46 -5.82 -2.91 4.65
N LEU A 47 -4.55 -2.60 4.43
CA LEU A 47 -3.94 -1.30 4.66
C LEU A 47 -3.94 -0.46 3.38
N GLY A 48 -4.57 0.71 3.44
CA GLY A 48 -4.78 1.60 2.28
C GLY A 48 -5.95 1.16 1.42
N ALA A 49 -7.08 0.85 2.04
CA ALA A 49 -8.25 0.30 1.36
C ALA A 49 -8.96 1.31 0.44
N GLY A 50 -8.87 2.61 0.73
CA GLY A 50 -9.51 3.70 -0.01
C GLY A 50 -10.99 3.43 -0.33
N ASN A 51 -11.39 3.73 -1.56
CA ASN A 51 -12.74 3.41 -2.07
C ASN A 51 -12.95 1.92 -2.40
N CYS A 52 -11.99 1.04 -2.08
CA CYS A 52 -11.96 -0.37 -2.46
C CYS A 52 -12.10 -0.64 -3.97
N ASN A 53 -11.64 0.28 -4.84
CA ASN A 53 -11.57 0.01 -6.27
C ASN A 53 -10.73 -1.24 -6.61
N ASP A 54 -9.84 -1.62 -5.69
CA ASP A 54 -8.92 -2.75 -5.81
C ASP A 54 -9.49 -4.05 -5.26
N LEU A 55 -10.66 -4.03 -4.60
CA LEU A 55 -11.20 -5.16 -3.84
C LEU A 55 -12.69 -5.39 -4.13
N ASP A 56 -13.04 -6.64 -4.42
CA ASP A 56 -14.43 -7.09 -4.41
C ASP A 56 -14.74 -7.70 -3.04
N LEU A 57 -15.31 -6.89 -2.16
CA LEU A 57 -15.59 -7.27 -0.77
C LEU A 57 -16.61 -8.40 -0.70
N ASN A 58 -17.61 -8.41 -1.59
CA ASN A 58 -18.60 -9.49 -1.67
C ASN A 58 -17.95 -10.84 -1.99
N GLN A 59 -16.93 -10.87 -2.85
CA GLN A 59 -16.19 -12.10 -3.13
C GLN A 59 -15.24 -12.52 -2.01
N LEU A 60 -14.72 -11.57 -1.23
CA LEU A 60 -13.83 -11.82 -0.10
C LEU A 60 -14.62 -12.34 1.12
N LEU A 61 -15.83 -11.83 1.37
CA LEU A 61 -16.73 -12.32 2.44
C LEU A 61 -17.18 -13.78 2.24
N GLN A 62 -16.94 -14.37 1.07
CA GLN A 62 -17.17 -15.80 0.84
C GLN A 62 -16.08 -16.69 1.44
N VAL A 63 -14.92 -16.13 1.82
CA VAL A 63 -13.76 -16.88 2.32
C VAL A 63 -13.24 -16.35 3.66
N TYR A 64 -13.44 -15.07 3.96
CA TYR A 64 -13.06 -14.45 5.23
C TYR A 64 -14.28 -14.21 6.10
N ASP A 65 -14.16 -14.52 7.39
CA ASP A 65 -15.21 -14.28 8.39
C ASP A 65 -15.22 -12.81 8.85
N GLU A 66 -14.07 -12.14 8.82
CA GLU A 66 -13.93 -10.72 9.13
C GLU A 66 -13.00 -10.04 8.11
N ILE A 67 -13.39 -8.85 7.64
CA ILE A 67 -12.57 -7.98 6.79
C ILE A 67 -12.39 -6.64 7.49
N HIS A 68 -11.14 -6.26 7.74
CA HIS A 68 -10.75 -5.00 8.35
C HIS A 68 -10.14 -4.09 7.29
N LEU A 69 -10.81 -2.98 7.00
CA LEU A 69 -10.37 -1.97 6.04
C LEU A 69 -9.74 -0.81 6.81
N VAL A 70 -8.50 -0.48 6.47
CA VAL A 70 -7.75 0.61 7.10
C VAL A 70 -7.44 1.65 6.05
N ASP A 71 -7.83 2.90 6.29
CA ASP A 71 -7.48 4.04 5.45
C ASP A 71 -7.48 5.32 6.27
N LEU A 72 -6.77 6.34 5.80
CA LEU A 72 -6.77 7.65 6.44
C LEU A 72 -8.11 8.39 6.19
N ASP A 73 -8.79 8.10 5.09
CA ASP A 73 -10.03 8.75 4.68
C ASP A 73 -11.26 7.92 5.08
N GLN A 74 -11.89 8.27 6.19
CA GLN A 74 -13.14 7.66 6.62
C GLN A 74 -14.23 7.71 5.53
N SER A 75 -14.30 8.80 4.76
CA SER A 75 -15.32 8.96 3.73
C SER A 75 -15.11 8.05 2.53
N ALA A 76 -13.87 7.64 2.27
CA ALA A 76 -13.54 6.65 1.24
C ALA A 76 -13.99 5.25 1.66
N LEU A 77 -13.77 4.89 2.94
CA LEU A 77 -14.22 3.63 3.51
C LEU A 77 -15.76 3.52 3.52
N GLU A 78 -16.46 4.56 3.96
CA GLU A 78 -17.92 4.60 3.95
C GLU A 78 -18.49 4.47 2.52
N TYR A 79 -17.90 5.20 1.57
CA TYR A 79 -18.24 5.09 0.15
C TYR A 79 -18.00 3.67 -0.38
N ALA A 80 -16.89 3.03 -0.02
CA ALA A 80 -16.57 1.66 -0.45
C ALA A 80 -17.66 0.67 -0.05
N LEU A 81 -18.15 0.77 1.20
CA LEU A 81 -19.23 -0.09 1.68
C LEU A 81 -20.55 0.20 0.96
N GLU A 82 -20.93 1.48 0.82
CA GLU A 82 -22.17 1.86 0.11
C GLU A 82 -22.15 1.38 -1.34
N ALA A 83 -21.06 1.63 -2.07
CA ALA A 83 -20.91 1.28 -3.49
C ALA A 83 -21.00 -0.24 -3.73
N GLN A 84 -20.65 -1.05 -2.74
CA GLN A 84 -20.73 -2.52 -2.81
C GLN A 84 -21.96 -3.10 -2.10
N ASN A 85 -22.88 -2.25 -1.62
CA ASN A 85 -24.08 -2.62 -0.85
C ASN A 85 -23.80 -3.37 0.46
N LEU A 86 -22.78 -2.93 1.20
CA LEU A 86 -22.28 -3.55 2.44
C LEU A 86 -22.34 -2.62 3.65
N SER A 87 -23.09 -1.51 3.60
CA SER A 87 -23.17 -0.54 4.71
C SER A 87 -23.70 -1.12 6.03
N GLU A 88 -24.47 -2.22 5.97
CA GLU A 88 -25.00 -2.93 7.14
C GLU A 88 -24.25 -4.25 7.43
N GLU A 89 -23.17 -4.55 6.70
CA GLU A 89 -22.44 -5.81 6.87
C GLU A 89 -21.61 -5.79 8.15
N SER A 90 -21.96 -6.66 9.10
CA SER A 90 -21.31 -6.77 10.41
C SER A 90 -19.91 -7.40 10.35
N ALA A 91 -19.58 -8.11 9.27
CA ALA A 91 -18.28 -8.74 9.06
C ALA A 91 -17.23 -7.79 8.44
N VAL A 92 -17.59 -6.55 8.09
CA VAL A 92 -16.65 -5.56 7.53
C VAL A 92 -16.45 -4.40 8.51
N PHE A 93 -15.20 -4.22 8.96
CA PHE A 93 -14.83 -3.22 9.96
C PHE A 93 -13.96 -2.13 9.33
N CYS A 94 -14.34 -0.88 9.50
CA CYS A 94 -13.56 0.28 9.03
C CYS A 94 -12.71 0.86 10.17
N HIS A 95 -11.44 1.12 9.90
CA HIS A 95 -10.48 1.70 10.84
C HIS A 95 -9.85 2.93 10.18
N THR A 96 -10.03 4.10 10.78
CA THR A 96 -9.44 5.34 10.26
C THR A 96 -8.16 5.68 10.98
N GLY A 97 -7.07 5.90 10.25
CA GLY A 97 -5.81 6.29 10.86
C GLY A 97 -4.63 6.48 9.90
N ASP A 98 -3.63 7.21 10.38
CA ASP A 98 -2.37 7.44 9.67
C ASP A 98 -1.44 6.23 9.81
N LEU A 99 -1.17 5.55 8.69
CA LEU A 99 -0.28 4.39 8.62
C LEU A 99 1.19 4.73 8.88
N THR A 100 1.58 6.00 8.86
CA THR A 100 2.92 6.44 9.26
C THR A 100 3.00 6.76 10.74
N GLY A 101 1.89 7.17 11.36
CA GLY A 101 1.82 7.71 12.72
C GLY A 101 2.57 9.04 12.94
N VAL A 102 3.18 9.60 11.89
CA VAL A 102 4.04 10.80 11.93
C VAL A 102 3.58 11.86 10.94
N GLY A 103 2.40 11.72 10.35
CA GLY A 103 1.91 12.58 9.29
C GLY A 103 1.75 14.04 9.72
N GLU A 104 1.42 14.32 10.99
CA GLU A 104 1.36 15.70 11.50
C GLU A 104 2.76 16.34 11.58
N GLN A 105 3.77 15.55 11.98
CA GLN A 105 5.16 15.97 12.04
C GLN A 105 5.73 16.20 10.63
N LEU A 106 5.40 15.31 9.68
CA LEU A 106 5.71 15.50 8.26
C LEU A 106 5.07 16.77 7.70
N ALA A 107 3.82 17.06 8.08
CA ALA A 107 3.15 18.28 7.68
C ALA A 107 3.77 19.53 8.32
N GLU A 108 4.28 19.44 9.55
CA GLU A 108 5.02 20.54 10.17
C GLU A 108 6.33 20.82 9.43
N LEU A 109 7.05 19.77 9.00
CA LEU A 109 8.27 19.91 8.19
C LEU A 109 7.97 20.63 6.87
N SER A 110 6.86 20.30 6.20
CA SER A 110 6.47 20.93 4.92
C SER A 110 6.24 22.44 4.97
N ARG A 111 5.98 23.01 6.16
CA ARG A 111 5.64 24.44 6.34
C ARG A 111 6.85 25.31 6.68
N LYS A 112 7.98 24.72 7.07
CA LYS A 112 9.15 25.47 7.53
C LYS A 112 10.10 25.71 6.35
N GLU A 113 10.61 26.94 6.22
CA GLU A 113 11.60 27.28 5.18
C GLU A 113 12.95 26.57 5.39
N ASP A 114 13.28 26.23 6.66
CA ASP A 114 14.44 25.42 7.02
C ASP A 114 14.00 24.13 7.75
N THR A 115 14.44 22.97 7.25
CA THR A 115 14.15 21.67 7.83
C THR A 115 14.78 21.56 9.23
N SER A 116 13.94 21.47 10.27
CA SER A 116 14.40 21.33 11.65
C SER A 116 15.03 19.95 11.87
N GLN A 117 16.35 19.90 12.03
CA GLN A 117 17.08 18.65 12.23
C GLN A 117 16.62 17.87 13.47
N SER A 118 16.24 18.56 14.54
CA SER A 118 15.70 17.90 15.74
C SER A 118 14.35 17.24 15.49
N LEU A 119 13.46 17.89 14.73
CA LEU A 119 12.17 17.30 14.38
C LEU A 119 12.34 16.10 13.45
N LEU A 120 13.30 16.15 12.51
CA LEU A 120 13.64 14.99 11.68
C LEU A 120 14.12 13.79 12.51
N ASP A 121 14.99 14.03 13.49
CA ASP A 121 15.49 12.98 14.39
C ASP A 121 14.36 12.37 15.22
N GLU A 122 13.40 13.18 15.66
CA GLU A 122 12.19 12.72 16.35
C GLU A 122 11.31 11.85 15.44
N VAL A 123 11.03 12.30 14.21
CA VAL A 123 10.27 11.53 13.21
C VAL A 123 10.94 10.18 12.92
N LEU A 124 12.25 10.16 12.69
CA LEU A 124 12.98 8.91 12.42
C LEU A 124 12.97 7.96 13.61
N LYS A 125 13.04 8.50 14.83
CA LYS A 125 12.91 7.71 16.05
C LYS A 125 11.51 7.10 16.16
N GLU A 126 10.46 7.87 15.88
CA GLU A 126 9.07 7.37 15.91
C GLU A 126 8.83 6.30 14.84
N LEU A 127 9.31 6.51 13.61
CA LEU A 127 9.27 5.51 12.52
C LEU A 127 10.03 4.22 12.84
N SER A 128 10.98 4.25 13.79
CA SER A 128 11.68 3.05 14.27
C SER A 128 10.91 2.26 15.35
N GLY A 129 9.82 2.84 15.88
CA GLY A 129 9.01 2.30 16.97
C GLY A 129 7.99 1.22 16.55
N SER A 130 7.00 1.02 17.40
CA SER A 130 5.90 0.07 17.21
C SER A 130 4.92 0.49 16.11
N ASN A 131 3.99 -0.40 15.76
CA ASN A 131 2.89 -0.13 14.84
C ASN A 131 2.14 1.16 15.26
N PRO A 132 1.91 2.11 14.33
CA PRO A 132 1.24 3.37 14.64
C PRO A 132 -0.27 3.22 14.92
N LEU A 133 -0.89 2.11 14.52
CA LEU A 133 -2.33 1.89 14.70
C LEU A 133 -2.63 0.75 15.67
N GLU A 134 -3.57 1.00 16.59
CA GLU A 134 -4.17 -0.01 17.45
C GLU A 134 -5.29 -0.73 16.69
N LEU A 135 -4.95 -1.83 16.02
CA LEU A 135 -5.90 -2.69 15.32
C LEU A 135 -6.21 -3.95 16.14
N PRO A 136 -7.41 -4.55 15.98
CA PRO A 136 -7.83 -5.76 16.70
C PRO A 136 -7.20 -7.04 16.11
N GLY A 137 -5.90 -7.00 15.81
CA GLY A 137 -5.12 -8.11 15.29
C GLY A 137 -4.62 -9.07 16.38
N PRO A 138 -3.83 -10.10 16.01
CA PRO A 138 -3.32 -10.36 14.65
C PRO A 138 -4.40 -10.88 13.68
N PHE A 139 -4.07 -10.89 12.39
CA PHE A 139 -4.90 -11.32 11.27
C PHE A 139 -4.26 -12.48 10.53
N ASP A 140 -5.06 -13.35 9.94
CA ASP A 140 -4.58 -14.50 9.17
C ASP A 140 -4.00 -14.07 7.83
N VAL A 141 -4.58 -13.02 7.23
CA VAL A 141 -4.07 -12.38 6.02
C VAL A 141 -3.98 -10.87 6.20
N VAL A 142 -2.83 -10.28 5.88
CA VAL A 142 -2.66 -8.81 5.81
C VAL A 142 -2.26 -8.41 4.40
N CYS A 143 -2.99 -7.45 3.84
CA CYS A 143 -2.72 -6.87 2.54
C CYS A 143 -2.39 -5.39 2.66
N SER A 144 -1.47 -4.90 1.83
CA SER A 144 -1.32 -3.47 1.56
C SER A 144 -1.56 -3.22 0.08
N THR A 145 -2.51 -2.32 -0.23
CA THR A 145 -2.99 -2.08 -1.59
C THR A 145 -2.60 -0.69 -2.08
N CYS A 146 -1.55 -0.60 -2.90
CA CYS A 146 -1.15 0.60 -3.66
C CYS A 146 -1.00 1.91 -2.85
N ILE A 147 -0.76 1.80 -1.54
CA ILE A 147 -0.64 2.95 -0.64
C ILE A 147 0.80 3.40 -0.43
N LEU A 148 1.78 2.50 -0.65
CA LEU A 148 3.19 2.79 -0.34
C LEU A 148 3.75 3.96 -1.15
N SER A 149 3.33 4.12 -2.41
CA SER A 149 3.71 5.27 -3.25
C SER A 149 3.23 6.59 -2.65
N GLN A 150 2.04 6.61 -2.05
CA GLN A 150 1.44 7.78 -1.38
C GLN A 150 2.14 8.09 -0.05
N LEU A 151 2.47 7.06 0.74
CA LEU A 151 3.28 7.24 1.97
C LEU A 151 4.65 7.86 1.66
N VAL A 152 5.28 7.45 0.56
CA VAL A 152 6.55 8.06 0.08
C VAL A 152 6.31 9.48 -0.44
N LEU A 153 5.18 9.74 -1.12
CA LEU A 153 4.83 11.08 -1.59
C LEU A 153 4.68 12.08 -0.43
N GLN A 154 4.14 11.66 0.72
CA GLN A 154 4.11 12.50 1.91
C GLN A 154 5.52 12.95 2.33
N VAL A 155 6.52 12.06 2.26
CA VAL A 155 7.92 12.40 2.55
C VAL A 155 8.46 13.41 1.53
N ILE A 156 8.17 13.21 0.24
CA ILE A 156 8.56 14.16 -0.82
C ILE A 156 7.97 15.54 -0.54
N HIS A 157 6.70 15.63 -0.17
CA HIS A 157 6.04 16.90 0.14
C HIS A 157 6.47 17.50 1.48
N ALA A 158 6.94 16.69 2.42
CA ALA A 158 7.43 17.14 3.72
C ALA A 158 8.81 17.82 3.64
N VAL A 159 9.76 17.25 2.89
CA VAL A 159 11.16 17.73 2.88
C VAL A 159 11.71 18.06 1.49
N GLY A 160 11.09 17.57 0.41
CA GLY A 160 11.59 17.70 -0.95
C GLY A 160 12.66 16.67 -1.31
N GLU A 161 12.73 16.29 -2.59
CA GLU A 161 13.64 15.24 -3.09
C GLU A 161 15.13 15.62 -3.03
N THR A 162 15.44 16.91 -2.90
CA THR A 162 16.81 17.43 -2.80
C THR A 162 17.33 17.53 -1.37
N ASP A 163 16.47 17.31 -0.36
CA ASP A 163 16.89 17.36 1.04
C ASP A 163 17.89 16.21 1.31
N PRO A 164 19.03 16.47 1.99
CA PRO A 164 20.03 15.44 2.29
C PRO A 164 19.51 14.23 3.06
N ARG A 165 18.36 14.35 3.75
CA ARG A 165 17.73 13.29 4.56
C ARG A 165 16.49 12.69 3.93
N PHE A 166 16.13 13.09 2.71
CA PHE A 166 15.01 12.52 1.97
C PHE A 166 15.09 10.99 1.87
N GLU A 167 16.25 10.45 1.46
CA GLU A 167 16.45 9.01 1.31
C GLU A 167 16.31 8.26 2.65
N GLU A 168 16.79 8.85 3.75
CA GLU A 168 16.71 8.28 5.09
C GLU A 168 15.26 8.18 5.56
N LEU A 169 14.49 9.26 5.44
CA LEU A 169 13.06 9.29 5.79
C LEU A 169 12.24 8.33 4.93
N MET A 170 12.45 8.33 3.61
CA MET A 170 11.77 7.42 2.68
C MET A 170 12.05 5.95 3.05
N GLN A 171 13.30 5.62 3.41
CA GLN A 171 13.66 4.29 3.86
C GLN A 171 12.99 3.93 5.19
N ALA A 172 12.91 4.86 6.14
CA ALA A 172 12.28 4.66 7.44
C ALA A 172 10.76 4.41 7.32
N VAL A 173 10.04 5.23 6.53
CA VAL A 173 8.60 5.03 6.25
C VAL A 173 8.35 3.67 5.61
N ARG A 174 9.12 3.29 4.59
CA ARG A 174 8.99 1.97 3.96
C ARG A 174 9.26 0.84 4.95
N ALA A 175 10.32 0.96 5.76
CA ALA A 175 10.68 -0.07 6.74
C ALA A 175 9.61 -0.23 7.84
N GLN A 176 9.04 0.88 8.31
CA GLN A 176 7.93 0.88 9.26
C GLN A 176 6.68 0.22 8.66
N HIS A 177 6.32 0.55 7.42
CA HIS A 177 5.15 -0.04 6.74
C HIS A 177 5.29 -1.56 6.61
N TYR A 178 6.45 -2.04 6.17
CA TYR A 178 6.73 -3.47 6.07
C TYR A 178 6.71 -4.17 7.44
N ARG A 179 7.27 -3.53 8.48
CA ARG A 179 7.22 -4.05 9.85
C ARG A 179 5.77 -4.15 10.34
N THR A 180 4.96 -3.12 10.10
CA THR A 180 3.54 -3.08 10.44
C THR A 180 2.78 -4.25 9.80
N ILE A 181 2.99 -4.51 8.51
CA ILE A 181 2.37 -5.64 7.80
C ILE A 181 2.77 -6.96 8.47
N VAL A 182 4.07 -7.20 8.70
CA VAL A 182 4.55 -8.46 9.30
C VAL A 182 4.04 -8.64 10.73
N ASP A 183 4.03 -7.58 11.54
CA ASP A 183 3.60 -7.62 12.93
C ASP A 183 2.10 -7.92 13.08
N LEU A 184 1.29 -7.46 12.12
CA LEU A 184 -0.16 -7.70 12.09
C LEU A 184 -0.56 -9.12 11.64
N ILE A 185 0.34 -9.89 11.03
CA ILE A 185 0.04 -11.25 10.54
C ILE A 185 0.20 -12.25 11.70
N THR A 186 -0.72 -13.18 11.91
CA THR A 186 -0.53 -14.27 12.89
C THR A 186 0.66 -15.17 12.50
N PRO A 187 1.39 -15.81 13.42
CA PRO A 187 2.40 -16.81 13.02
C PRO A 187 1.79 -17.89 12.11
N GLY A 188 2.40 -18.14 10.95
CA GLY A 188 1.86 -19.00 9.89
C GLY A 188 0.85 -18.34 8.93
N GLY A 189 0.42 -17.11 9.20
CA GLY A 189 -0.45 -16.33 8.31
C GLY A 189 0.27 -15.76 7.09
N SER A 190 -0.48 -15.12 6.20
CA SER A 190 0.01 -14.64 4.90
C SER A 190 0.03 -13.11 4.76
N GLY A 191 0.97 -12.61 3.97
CA GLY A 191 1.06 -11.21 3.57
C GLY A 191 0.96 -11.02 2.06
N LEU A 192 0.29 -9.96 1.62
CA LEU A 192 0.26 -9.50 0.23
C LEU A 192 0.56 -8.00 0.14
N ILE A 193 1.68 -7.63 -0.48
CA ILE A 193 2.03 -6.23 -0.73
C ILE A 193 1.82 -5.96 -2.21
N VAL A 194 0.92 -5.04 -2.54
CA VAL A 194 0.67 -4.56 -3.89
C VAL A 194 1.15 -3.12 -3.98
N SER A 195 2.01 -2.82 -4.95
CA SER A 195 2.52 -1.46 -5.16
C SER A 195 2.47 -1.11 -6.64
N ASP A 196 1.86 0.02 -6.95
CA ASP A 196 2.12 0.75 -8.17
C ASP A 196 3.56 1.29 -8.15
N PHE A 197 4.22 1.30 -9.31
CA PHE A 197 5.62 1.73 -9.40
C PHE A 197 5.94 2.56 -10.66
N VAL A 198 5.07 2.59 -11.67
CA VAL A 198 5.17 3.50 -12.83
C VAL A 198 3.78 4.01 -13.18
N SER A 199 3.67 5.26 -13.64
CA SER A 199 2.44 5.82 -14.18
C SER A 199 2.53 6.10 -15.67
N SER A 200 1.39 6.08 -16.34
CA SER A 200 1.24 6.54 -17.72
C SER A 200 1.62 8.01 -17.94
N GLU A 201 1.77 8.81 -16.88
CA GLU A 201 2.27 10.19 -16.99
C GLU A 201 3.73 10.27 -17.40
N SER A 202 4.58 9.39 -16.85
CA SER A 202 5.99 9.30 -17.21
C SER A 202 6.26 8.24 -18.29
N ALA A 203 5.28 7.37 -18.57
CA ALA A 203 5.38 6.28 -19.54
C ALA A 203 4.09 6.15 -20.37
N ALA A 204 3.89 7.04 -21.34
CA ALA A 204 2.64 7.12 -22.12
C ALA A 204 2.24 5.80 -22.82
N ASP A 205 3.23 5.02 -23.28
CA ASP A 205 2.98 3.75 -23.99
C ASP A 205 2.45 2.63 -23.07
N LEU A 206 2.47 2.82 -21.74
CA LEU A 206 1.99 1.85 -20.76
C LEU A 206 0.59 1.32 -21.09
N LYS A 207 -0.27 2.20 -21.64
CA LYS A 207 -1.66 1.86 -22.03
C LYS A 207 -1.77 0.98 -23.27
N GLN A 208 -0.75 0.98 -24.13
CA GLN A 208 -0.82 0.42 -25.48
C GLN A 208 0.13 -0.77 -25.68
N VAL A 209 1.15 -0.92 -24.83
CA VAL A 209 2.08 -2.06 -24.90
C VAL A 209 1.28 -3.37 -24.88
N PRO A 210 1.51 -4.32 -25.80
CA PRO A 210 0.87 -5.63 -25.74
C PRO A 210 1.30 -6.45 -24.52
N ASP A 211 0.42 -7.30 -23.99
CA ASP A 211 0.69 -8.11 -22.79
C ASP A 211 1.95 -8.97 -22.90
N PHE A 212 2.20 -9.57 -24.07
CA PHE A 212 3.39 -10.41 -24.29
C PHE A 212 4.72 -9.62 -24.29
N GLN A 213 4.68 -8.29 -24.39
CA GLN A 213 5.84 -7.40 -24.30
C GLN A 213 5.91 -6.65 -22.97
N PHE A 214 4.88 -6.78 -22.12
CA PHE A 214 4.71 -5.92 -20.95
C PHE A 214 5.89 -6.02 -19.98
N THR A 215 6.29 -7.23 -19.59
CA THR A 215 7.44 -7.44 -18.68
C THR A 215 8.75 -6.87 -19.26
N GLN A 216 8.98 -7.01 -20.56
CA GLN A 216 10.17 -6.46 -21.21
C GLN A 216 10.15 -4.93 -21.18
N TYR A 217 9.00 -4.31 -21.47
CA TYR A 217 8.81 -2.87 -21.39
C TYR A 217 9.07 -2.34 -19.98
N LEU A 218 8.51 -2.98 -18.95
CA LEU A 218 8.76 -2.59 -17.55
C LEU A 218 10.24 -2.71 -17.17
N SER A 219 10.94 -3.74 -17.64
CA SER A 219 12.39 -3.87 -17.42
C SER A 219 13.18 -2.69 -18.00
N GLN A 220 12.73 -2.12 -19.13
CA GLN A 220 13.35 -0.93 -19.72
C GLN A 220 13.07 0.34 -18.90
N LEU A 221 11.84 0.50 -18.40
CA LEU A 221 11.47 1.61 -17.52
C LEU A 221 12.29 1.58 -16.22
N LEU A 222 12.40 0.41 -15.58
CA LEU A 222 13.20 0.25 -14.36
C LEU A 222 14.69 0.56 -14.61
N SER A 223 15.23 0.08 -15.74
CA SER A 223 16.64 0.31 -16.10
C SER A 223 16.94 1.78 -16.43
N SER A 224 15.95 2.51 -16.96
CA SER A 224 16.02 3.96 -17.24
C SER A 224 15.62 4.82 -16.05
N ARG A 225 15.41 4.22 -14.87
CA ARG A 225 14.96 4.89 -13.63
C ARG A 225 13.62 5.62 -13.77
N ASN A 226 12.75 5.16 -14.65
CA ASN A 226 11.39 5.64 -14.78
C ASN A 226 10.47 4.83 -13.87
N PHE A 227 10.48 5.17 -12.58
CA PHE A 227 9.61 4.62 -11.55
C PHE A 227 9.48 5.60 -10.39
N PHE A 228 8.43 5.47 -9.58
CA PHE A 228 8.22 6.30 -8.40
C PHE A 228 9.28 6.04 -7.33
N HIS A 229 9.70 7.09 -6.62
CA HIS A 229 10.65 6.98 -5.53
C HIS A 229 10.24 5.91 -4.52
N GLY A 230 11.22 5.14 -4.04
CA GLY A 230 11.02 4.20 -2.93
C GLY A 230 10.24 2.92 -3.23
N VAL A 231 9.69 2.75 -4.45
CA VAL A 231 8.80 1.61 -4.79
C VAL A 231 9.33 0.73 -5.94
N HIS A 232 10.64 0.77 -6.22
CA HIS A 232 11.24 -0.17 -7.18
C HIS A 232 10.98 -1.64 -6.75
N PRO A 233 10.36 -2.50 -7.57
CA PRO A 233 9.92 -3.84 -7.15
C PRO A 233 11.04 -4.72 -6.56
N GLY A 234 12.26 -4.64 -7.11
CA GLY A 234 13.42 -5.35 -6.56
C GLY A 234 13.85 -4.87 -5.16
N ILE A 235 13.69 -3.58 -4.85
CA ILE A 235 13.99 -3.01 -3.53
C ILE A 235 12.90 -3.42 -2.54
N LEU A 236 11.63 -3.42 -2.98
CA LEU A 236 10.49 -3.89 -2.22
C LEU A 236 10.65 -5.36 -1.83
N LEU A 237 11.06 -6.22 -2.77
CA LEU A 237 11.36 -7.63 -2.46
C LEU A 237 12.53 -7.77 -1.48
N ALA A 238 13.58 -6.96 -1.64
CA ALA A 238 14.76 -6.98 -0.77
C ALA A 238 14.44 -6.64 0.70
N GLN A 239 13.31 -5.98 1.00
CA GLN A 239 12.86 -5.76 2.38
C GLN A 239 12.52 -7.06 3.12
N LEU A 240 12.24 -8.16 2.41
CA LEU A 240 11.79 -9.43 2.98
C LEU A 240 12.79 -10.59 2.78
N GLN A 241 13.97 -10.32 2.24
CA GLN A 241 14.97 -11.36 1.95
C GLN A 241 16.40 -10.94 2.31
N GLY A 242 17.33 -11.89 2.21
CA GLY A 242 18.75 -11.65 2.40
C GLY A 242 19.10 -11.20 3.82
N LYS A 243 19.65 -10.00 3.95
CA LYS A 243 20.13 -9.44 5.23
C LYS A 243 19.12 -8.51 5.92
N SER A 244 17.93 -8.31 5.34
CA SER A 244 16.90 -7.50 5.98
C SER A 244 16.50 -8.07 7.34
N PRO A 245 16.24 -7.25 8.37
CA PRO A 245 15.72 -7.71 9.66
C PRO A 245 14.44 -8.55 9.53
N LEU A 246 13.57 -8.26 8.56
CA LEU A 246 12.31 -8.99 8.35
C LEU A 246 12.51 -10.35 7.66
N ALA A 247 13.65 -10.57 7.00
CA ALA A 247 13.92 -11.84 6.30
C ALA A 247 13.95 -13.06 7.22
N ARG A 248 14.12 -12.86 8.53
CA ARG A 248 14.09 -13.92 9.55
C ARG A 248 12.69 -14.17 10.13
N GLN A 249 11.69 -13.41 9.68
CA GLN A 249 10.32 -13.47 10.17
C GLN A 249 9.34 -13.99 9.11
N VAL A 250 9.80 -14.12 7.86
CA VAL A 250 8.96 -14.51 6.73
C VAL A 250 9.57 -15.65 5.93
N CYS A 251 8.73 -16.42 5.26
CA CYS A 251 9.10 -17.49 4.34
C CYS A 251 8.17 -17.47 3.10
N ASN A 252 8.37 -18.42 2.18
CA ASN A 252 7.54 -18.60 0.97
C ASN A 252 7.35 -17.32 0.15
N LEU A 253 8.41 -16.50 0.07
CA LEU A 253 8.41 -15.23 -0.63
C LEU A 253 8.34 -15.41 -2.15
N GLU A 254 7.38 -14.74 -2.79
CA GLU A 254 7.21 -14.75 -4.25
C GLU A 254 6.89 -13.34 -4.78
N MET A 255 7.60 -12.95 -5.84
CA MET A 255 7.22 -11.80 -6.68
C MET A 255 6.22 -12.26 -7.73
N LEU A 256 5.03 -11.66 -7.72
CA LEU A 256 3.96 -11.95 -8.65
C LEU A 256 4.25 -11.33 -10.03
N PRO A 257 3.74 -11.91 -11.13
CA PRO A 257 3.80 -11.27 -12.44
C PRO A 257 3.18 -9.87 -12.40
N PRO A 258 3.79 -8.85 -13.00
CA PRO A 258 3.24 -7.49 -12.97
C PRO A 258 1.98 -7.38 -13.83
N TRP A 259 1.11 -6.44 -13.48
CA TRP A 259 -0.13 -6.16 -14.22
C TRP A 259 -0.37 -4.65 -14.36
N ARG A 260 -1.38 -4.29 -15.17
CA ARG A 260 -1.83 -2.91 -15.32
C ARG A 260 -2.99 -2.63 -14.39
N TRP A 261 -3.00 -1.42 -13.85
CA TRP A 261 -4.13 -0.85 -13.12
C TRP A 261 -4.64 0.38 -13.86
N ASP A 262 -5.91 0.37 -14.22
CA ASP A 262 -6.57 1.48 -14.88
C ASP A 262 -7.48 2.25 -13.93
N LEU A 263 -7.02 3.43 -13.52
CA LEU A 263 -7.73 4.34 -12.65
C LEU A 263 -8.43 5.46 -13.45
N GLY A 264 -8.70 5.23 -14.74
CA GLY A 264 -9.35 6.15 -15.66
C GLY A 264 -8.34 7.09 -16.31
N MET A 265 -8.09 8.24 -15.68
CA MET A 265 -7.20 9.27 -16.23
C MET A 265 -5.75 8.75 -16.34
N ARG A 266 -5.32 7.99 -15.33
CA ARG A 266 -3.98 7.41 -15.22
C ARG A 266 -4.06 5.89 -15.23
N GLN A 267 -3.07 5.27 -15.87
CA GLN A 267 -2.80 3.86 -15.71
C GLN A 267 -1.48 3.66 -14.99
N TYR A 268 -1.35 2.56 -14.26
CA TYR A 268 -0.18 2.24 -13.46
C TYR A 268 0.34 0.84 -13.78
N ALA A 269 1.66 0.68 -13.73
CA ALA A 269 2.29 -0.64 -13.62
C ALA A 269 2.32 -1.03 -12.15
N VAL A 270 1.84 -2.24 -11.86
CA VAL A 270 1.70 -2.75 -10.50
C VAL A 270 2.50 -4.04 -10.35
N ALA A 271 3.17 -4.19 -9.21
CA ALA A 271 3.83 -5.40 -8.78
C ALA A 271 3.22 -5.89 -7.46
N GLY A 272 3.23 -7.20 -7.26
CA GLY A 272 2.74 -7.83 -6.04
C GLY A 272 3.82 -8.73 -5.42
N ILE A 273 3.89 -8.76 -4.10
CA ILE A 273 4.77 -9.66 -3.34
C ILE A 273 3.89 -10.41 -2.35
N ARG A 274 3.92 -11.75 -2.39
CA ARG A 274 3.29 -12.58 -1.37
C ARG A 274 4.34 -13.32 -0.53
N PHE A 275 4.01 -13.58 0.72
CA PHE A 275 4.86 -14.28 1.67
C PHE A 275 4.03 -14.82 2.83
N GLU A 276 4.65 -15.64 3.67
CA GLU A 276 4.06 -16.15 4.92
C GLU A 276 4.90 -15.67 6.11
N ARG A 277 4.26 -15.40 7.25
CA ARG A 277 4.96 -15.19 8.53
C ARG A 277 5.39 -16.55 9.07
N ILE A 278 6.64 -16.65 9.52
CA ILE A 278 7.15 -17.89 10.12
C ILE A 278 6.32 -18.24 11.37
N PRO A 279 5.91 -19.51 11.56
CA PRO A 279 5.19 -19.98 12.76
C PRO A 279 5.93 -19.78 14.08
#